data_AF-A0A0J1GJU7-F1
#
_entry.id   AF-A0A0J1GJU7-F1
#
_cell.length_a   1.000
_cell.length_b   1.000
_cell.length_c   1.000
_cell.angle_alpha   90.00
_cell.angle_beta   90.00
_cell.angle_gamma   90.00
#
_symmetry.space_group_name_H-M   'P 1'
#
loop_
_entity.id
_entity.type
_entity.pdbx_description
1 polymer ?
#
loop_
_entity_poly.entity_id
_entity_poly.type
_entity_poly.pdbx_seq_one_letter_code
_entity_poly.pdbx_strand_id
1 'polypeptide(L)' 'PSHENNSDHYADMVSRWSGYDKHEMVDVRNDTVAAKIIKAMARMEVGKKYAFNEVMEGVALA' A
#
# COMPACT_ATOMS: atom_id res chain seq x y z
N PRO A 1 13.24 23.55 -10.53
CA PRO A 1 11.87 23.40 -9.96
C PRO A 1 11.85 22.24 -8.97
N SER A 2 11.65 22.55 -7.69
CA SER A 2 11.74 21.67 -6.50
C SER A 2 10.61 20.64 -6.41
N HIS A 3 10.23 20.03 -7.54
CA HIS A 3 9.28 18.91 -7.61
C HIS A 3 9.97 17.59 -7.26
N GLU A 4 10.78 17.60 -6.20
CA GLU A 4 11.33 16.38 -5.63
C GLU A 4 10.16 15.57 -5.08
N ASN A 5 9.76 14.58 -5.87
CA ASN A 5 9.42 13.25 -5.42
C ASN A 5 9.04 13.19 -3.94
N ASN A 6 7.76 13.40 -3.64
CA ASN A 6 7.24 13.34 -2.28
C ASN A 6 7.11 11.87 -1.80
N SER A 7 8.17 11.08 -2.03
CA SER A 7 8.28 9.67 -1.66
C SER A 7 8.12 9.48 -0.16
N ASP A 8 8.58 10.43 0.66
CA ASP A 8 8.42 10.34 2.11
C ASP A 8 6.94 10.52 2.50
N HIS A 9 6.23 11.49 1.91
CA HIS A 9 4.78 11.60 2.10
C HIS A 9 4.03 10.39 1.54
N TYR A 10 4.48 9.83 0.41
CA TYR A 10 3.90 8.59 -0.12
C TYR A 10 4.05 7.44 0.88
N ALA A 11 5.25 7.23 1.39
CA ALA A 11 5.56 6.20 2.38
C ALA A 11 4.79 6.42 3.69
N ASP A 12 4.69 7.65 4.17
CA ASP A 12 3.92 8.01 5.38
C ASP A 12 2.43 7.67 5.21
N MET A 13 1.86 7.99 4.04
CA MET A 13 0.44 7.74 3.77
C MET A 13 0.15 6.24 3.60
N VAL A 14 1.02 5.52 2.89
CA VAL A 14 0.93 4.07 2.73
C VAL A 14 1.10 3.37 4.07
N SER A 15 2.07 3.78 4.88
CA SER A 15 2.30 3.28 6.23
C SER A 15 1.05 3.44 7.09
N ARG A 16 0.51 4.67 7.17
CA ARG A 16 -0.69 4.98 7.94
C ARG A 16 -1.92 4.18 7.52
N TRP A 17 -2.10 3.92 6.22
CA TRP A 17 -3.29 3.24 5.72
C TRP A 17 -3.17 1.71 5.67
N SER A 18 -1.97 1.19 5.54
CA SER A 18 -1.70 -0.25 5.60
C SER A 18 -1.65 -0.77 7.04
N GLY A 19 -1.27 0.11 7.99
CA GLY A 19 -1.10 -0.22 9.41
C GLY A 19 0.30 -0.75 9.75
N TYR A 20 1.27 -0.64 8.83
CA TYR A 20 2.67 -1.01 9.04
C TYR A 20 3.56 0.23 9.07
N ASP A 21 4.53 0.29 9.97
CA ASP A 21 5.46 1.42 10.02
C ASP A 21 6.34 1.47 8.76
N LYS A 22 6.72 2.66 8.29
CA LYS A 22 7.54 2.80 7.07
C LYS A 22 8.95 2.22 7.19
N HIS A 23 9.41 1.93 8.41
CA HIS A 23 10.68 1.29 8.71
C HIS A 23 10.52 -0.14 9.25
N GLU A 24 9.29 -0.67 9.34
CA GLU A 24 9.03 -2.04 9.76
C GLU A 24 9.37 -3.04 8.66
N MET A 25 9.99 -4.16 9.05
CA MET A 25 10.19 -5.28 8.13
C MET A 25 8.88 -6.05 7.97
N VAL A 26 8.37 -6.08 6.74
CA VAL A 26 7.11 -6.76 6.40
C VAL A 26 7.36 -8.02 5.57
N ASP A 27 6.61 -9.09 5.83
CA ASP A 27 6.64 -10.30 4.98
C ASP A 27 5.59 -10.20 3.88
N VAL A 28 6.02 -9.80 2.68
CA VAL A 28 5.14 -9.66 1.50
C VAL A 28 4.69 -10.99 0.91
N ARG A 29 5.18 -12.14 1.40
CA ARG A 29 4.66 -13.47 1.05
C ARG A 29 3.39 -13.80 1.82
N ASN A 30 3.04 -13.00 2.83
CA ASN A 30 1.73 -13.08 3.47
C ASN A 30 0.74 -12.24 2.67
N ASP A 31 -0.22 -12.90 2.02
CA ASP A 31 -1.19 -12.24 1.14
C ASP A 31 -1.98 -11.13 1.85
N THR A 32 -2.24 -11.26 3.14
CA THR A 32 -2.91 -10.22 3.93
C THR A 32 -2.01 -8.99 4.10
N VAL A 33 -0.71 -9.19 4.33
CA VAL A 33 0.27 -8.10 4.40
C VAL A 33 0.37 -7.40 3.05
N ALA A 34 0.57 -8.18 1.98
CA ALA A 34 0.65 -7.67 0.61
C ALA A 34 -0.63 -6.89 0.23
N ALA A 35 -1.82 -7.45 0.47
CA ALA A 35 -3.08 -6.81 0.14
C ALA A 35 -3.32 -5.50 0.90
N LYS A 36 -2.90 -5.41 2.18
CA LYS A 36 -2.99 -4.17 2.96
C LYS A 36 -2.09 -3.07 2.37
N ILE A 37 -0.85 -3.42 2.02
CA ILE A 37 0.10 -2.48 1.42
C ILE A 37 -0.38 -2.04 0.03
N ILE A 38 -0.77 -2.98 -0.83
CA ILE A 38 -1.26 -2.69 -2.19
C ILE A 38 -2.53 -1.83 -2.17
N LYS A 39 -3.47 -2.11 -1.25
CA LYS A 39 -4.66 -1.28 -1.10
C LYS A 39 -4.31 0.15 -0.68
N ALA A 40 -3.35 0.31 0.22
CA ALA A 40 -2.89 1.62 0.67
C ALA A 40 -2.20 2.40 -0.46
N MET A 41 -1.36 1.73 -1.26
CA MET A 41 -0.75 2.29 -2.47
C MET A 41 -1.81 2.69 -3.50
N ALA A 42 -2.74 1.79 -3.83
CA ALA A 42 -3.83 2.08 -4.76
C ALA A 42 -4.69 3.27 -4.30
N ARG A 43 -4.86 3.45 -2.98
CA ARG A 43 -5.55 4.61 -2.44
C ARG A 43 -4.81 5.92 -2.69
N MET A 44 -3.48 5.93 -2.71
CA MET A 44 -2.68 7.10 -3.09
C MET A 44 -2.81 7.42 -4.58
N GLU A 45 -2.82 6.41 -5.44
CA GLU A 45 -2.83 6.59 -6.90
C GLU A 45 -4.23 6.93 -7.44
N VAL A 46 -5.26 6.22 -6.99
CA VAL A 46 -6.61 6.25 -7.59
C VAL A 46 -7.73 6.45 -6.58
N GLY A 47 -7.41 6.73 -5.32
CA GLY A 47 -8.41 6.91 -4.26
C GLY A 47 -9.06 5.59 -3.80
N LYS A 48 -10.21 5.68 -3.12
CA LYS A 48 -10.92 4.54 -2.52
C LYS A 48 -11.70 3.73 -3.58
N LYS A 49 -11.00 3.17 -4.56
CA LYS A 49 -11.62 2.44 -5.68
C LYS A 49 -11.81 0.95 -5.41
N TYR A 50 -10.83 0.31 -4.76
CA TYR A 50 -10.82 -1.14 -4.56
C TYR A 50 -11.16 -1.52 -3.12
N ALA A 51 -12.08 -2.46 -2.97
CA ALA A 51 -12.37 -3.13 -1.72
C ALA A 51 -11.21 -4.07 -1.32
N PHE A 52 -11.16 -4.48 -0.05
CA PHE A 52 -10.04 -5.31 0.42
C PHE A 52 -10.03 -6.71 -0.22
N ASN A 53 -11.21 -7.31 -0.40
CA ASN A 53 -11.36 -8.61 -1.04
C ASN A 53 -10.90 -8.59 -2.50
N GLU A 54 -11.22 -7.55 -3.27
CA GLU A 54 -10.77 -7.40 -4.66
C GLU A 54 -9.24 -7.34 -4.76
N VAL A 55 -8.60 -6.60 -3.85
CA VAL A 55 -7.13 -6.53 -3.79
C VAL A 55 -6.55 -7.89 -3.38
N MET A 56 -7.18 -8.57 -2.42
CA MET A 56 -6.76 -9.91 -2.00
C MET A 56 -6.83 -10.91 -3.17
N GLU A 57 -7.94 -10.92 -3.90
CA GLU A 57 -8.10 -11.77 -5.09
C GLU A 57 -6.98 -11.52 -6.10
N GLY A 58 -6.62 -10.25 -6.34
CA GLY A 58 -5.49 -9.90 -7.20
C GLY A 58 -4.13 -10.38 -6.69
N VAL A 59 -3.90 -10.35 -5.37
CA VAL A 59 -2.67 -10.86 -4.74
C VAL A 59 -2.55 -12.38 -4.90
N ALA A 60 -3.65 -13.12 -4.73
CA ALA A 60 -3.63 -14.58 -4.86
C ALA A 60 -3.48 -15.10 -6.30
N LEU A 61 -3.62 -14.23 -7.29
CA LEU A 61 -3.39 -14.55 -8.71
C LEU A 61 -1.94 -14.31 -9.16
N ALA A 62 -1.12 -13.64 -8.33
CA ALA A 62 0.23 -13.20 -8.67
C ALA A 62 1.32 -14.25 -8.43
#